data_AF-A0A945LIG6-F1
#
_entry.id   AF-A0A945LIG6-F1
#
_cell.length_a   1.000
_cell.length_b   1.000
_cell.length_c   1.000
_cell.angle_alpha   90.00
_cell.angle_beta   90.00
_cell.angle_gamma   90.00
#
_symmetry.space_group_name_H-M   'P 1'
#
loop_
_entity.id
_entity.type
_entity.pdbx_description
1 polymer ?
#
loop_
_entity_poly.entity_id
_entity_poly.type
_entity_poly.pdbx_seq_one_letter_code
_entity_poly.pdbx_strand_id
1 'polypeptide(L)' 'MRSTPVMLFVDAKGTEVFRMPGYAPPALNLAVYLYVAEGGFKTASLREWVKKNYPSN' A
#
# COMPACT_ATOMS: atom_id res chain seq x y z
N MET A 1 5.04 16.33 -5.63
CA MET A 1 5.60 15.85 -6.91
C MET A 1 4.54 15.01 -7.60
N ARG A 2 4.09 15.36 -8.82
CA ARG A 2 3.23 14.50 -9.64
C ARG A 2 4.15 13.51 -10.35
N SER A 3 4.19 12.25 -9.90
CA SER A 3 4.90 11.18 -10.60
C SER A 3 3.88 10.27 -11.29
N THR A 4 4.24 9.78 -12.47
CA THR A 4 3.48 8.76 -13.19
C THR A 4 4.34 7.50 -13.29
N PRO A 5 3.77 6.30 -13.03
CA PRO A 5 2.35 6.01 -12.77
C PRO A 5 1.90 6.32 -11.32
N VAL A 6 0.61 6.57 -11.12
CA VAL A 6 -0.03 6.64 -9.79
C VAL A 6 -0.92 5.43 -9.61
N MET A 7 -0.79 4.76 -8.46
CA MET A 7 -1.74 3.74 -8.04
C MET A 7 -2.70 4.31 -7.02
N LEU A 8 -3.99 4.24 -7.33
CA LEU A 8 -5.09 4.67 -6.46
C LEU A 8 -5.94 3.44 -6.14
N PHE A 9 -6.09 3.17 -4.85
CA PHE A 9 -6.95 2.11 -4.35
C PHE A 9 -8.21 2.72 -3.76
N VAL A 10 -9.36 2.16 -4.13
CA VAL A 10 -10.68 2.60 -3.67
C VAL A 10 -11.46 1.44 -3.08
N ASP A 11 -12.35 1.72 -2.13
CA ASP A 11 -13.30 0.74 -1.62
C ASP A 11 -14.52 0.59 -2.55
N ALA A 12 -15.42 -0.34 -2.20
CA ALA A 12 -16.65 -0.59 -2.97
C ALA A 12 -17.62 0.60 -3.03
N LYS A 13 -17.44 1.62 -2.17
CA LYS A 13 -18.23 2.86 -2.17
C LYS A 13 -17.53 3.97 -2.99
N GLY A 14 -16.36 3.71 -3.54
CA GLY A 14 -15.56 4.69 -4.28
C GLY A 14 -14.70 5.59 -3.39
N THR A 15 -14.55 5.28 -2.11
CA THR A 15 -13.70 6.04 -1.18
C THR A 15 -12.23 5.68 -1.40
N GLU A 16 -11.35 6.68 -1.53
CA GLU A 16 -9.90 6.46 -1.55
C GLU A 16 -9.43 5.84 -0.23
N VAL A 17 -8.77 4.68 -0.32
CA VAL A 17 -8.20 3.98 0.85
C VAL A 17 -6.69 4.09 0.91
N PHE A 18 -6.03 4.16 -0.25
CA PHE A 18 -4.58 4.29 -0.33
C PHE A 18 -4.17 4.86 -1.69
N ARG A 19 -3.10 5.66 -1.69
CA ARG A 19 -2.50 6.23 -2.89
C ARG A 19 -1.00 6.14 -2.83
N MET A 20 -0.41 5.60 -3.89
CA MET A 20 1.03 5.56 -4.07
C MET A 20 1.45 6.41 -5.27
N PRO A 21 2.17 7.52 -5.05
CA PRO A 21 2.74 8.31 -6.13
C PRO A 21 4.02 7.64 -6.66
N GLY A 22 3.97 7.11 -7.88
CA GLY A 22 5.12 6.48 -8.53
C GLY A 22 5.20 4.98 -8.29
N TYR A 23 6.03 4.32 -9.09
CA TYR A 23 6.33 2.90 -8.94
C TYR A 23 7.38 2.69 -7.83
N ALA A 24 7.17 1.67 -6.99
CA ALA A 24 8.12 1.21 -5.99
C ALA A 24 8.82 -0.08 -6.45
N PRO A 25 10.01 -0.43 -5.91
CA PRO A 25 10.65 -1.71 -6.21
C PRO A 25 9.73 -2.92 -5.98
N PRO A 26 9.90 -4.05 -6.72
CA PRO A 26 8.90 -5.13 -6.76
C PRO A 26 8.41 -5.64 -5.40
N ALA A 27 9.31 -5.81 -4.42
CA ALA A 27 8.93 -6.29 -3.09
C ALA A 27 8.03 -5.30 -2.33
N LEU A 28 8.36 -4.00 -2.38
CA LEU A 28 7.53 -2.97 -1.77
C LEU A 28 6.21 -2.82 -2.53
N ASN A 29 6.25 -2.95 -3.87
CA ASN A 29 5.06 -2.89 -4.70
C ASN A 29 4.06 -4.01 -4.35
N LEU A 30 4.54 -5.25 -4.21
CA LEU A 30 3.72 -6.38 -3.74
C LEU A 30 3.16 -6.13 -2.34
N ALA A 31 3.99 -5.63 -1.42
CA ALA A 31 3.56 -5.35 -0.07
C ALA A 31 2.44 -4.29 -0.01
N VAL A 32 2.44 -3.30 -0.92
CA VAL A 32 1.36 -2.32 -1.04
C VAL A 32 0.04 -2.97 -1.47
N TYR A 33 0.07 -3.90 -2.43
CA TYR A 33 -1.14 -4.63 -2.82
C TYR A 33 -1.71 -5.45 -1.66
N LEU A 34 -0.85 -6.17 -0.92
CA LEU A 34 -1.28 -6.97 0.23
C LEU A 34 -1.79 -6.11 1.38
N TYR A 35 -1.12 -4.99 1.66
CA TYR A 35 -1.55 -4.00 2.65
C TYR A 35 -2.98 -3.50 2.38
N VAL A 36 -3.34 -3.26 1.12
CA VAL A 36 -4.69 -2.84 0.76
C VAL A 36 -5.67 -4.02 0.80
N ALA A 37 -5.31 -5.15 0.20
CA ALA A 37 -6.17 -6.33 0.09
C ALA A 37 -6.57 -6.91 1.47
N GLU A 38 -5.64 -6.90 2.42
CA GLU A 38 -5.86 -7.41 3.78
C GLU A 38 -6.42 -6.34 4.73
N GLY A 39 -6.65 -5.12 4.24
CA GLY A 39 -7.18 -4.02 5.06
C GLY A 39 -6.19 -3.49 6.09
N GLY A 40 -4.88 -3.66 5.87
CA GLY A 40 -3.81 -3.17 6.73
C GLY A 40 -3.91 -1.68 7.05
N PHE A 41 -4.40 -0.88 6.11
CA PHE A 41 -4.65 0.57 6.25
C PHE A 41 -5.63 0.95 7.36
N LYS A 42 -6.42 0.00 7.86
CA LYS A 42 -7.34 0.21 8.99
C LYS A 42 -6.63 0.10 10.34
N THR A 43 -5.42 -0.44 10.39
CA THR A 43 -4.76 -0.86 11.63
C THR A 43 -3.42 -0.19 11.88
N ALA A 44 -2.65 0.12 10.83
CA ALA A 44 -1.32 0.69 10.96
C ALA A 44 -0.89 1.41 9.67
N SER A 45 0.16 2.21 9.74
CA SER A 45 0.82 2.73 8.54
C SER A 45 1.42 1.58 7.71
N LEU A 46 1.61 1.80 6.39
CA LEU A 46 2.23 0.81 5.50
C LEU A 46 3.57 0.30 6.08
N ARG A 47 4.42 1.20 6.59
CA ARG A 47 5.73 0.84 7.14
C ARG A 47 5.61 -0.10 8.33
N GLU A 48 4.73 0.21 9.27
CA GLU A 48 4.51 -0.61 10.48
C GLU A 48 3.90 -1.97 10.11
N TRP A 49 2.93 -1.96 9.20
CA TRP A 49 2.28 -3.17 8.74
C TRP A 49 3.26 -4.08 8.00
N VAL A 50 4.10 -3.54 7.12
CA VAL A 50 5.14 -4.31 6.44
C VAL A 50 6.16 -4.85 7.43
N LYS A 51 6.65 -4.04 8.38
CA LYS A 51 7.60 -4.50 9.41
C LYS A 51 7.03 -5.66 10.24
N LYS A 52 5.73 -5.62 10.55
CA LYS A 52 5.04 -6.65 11.32
C LYS A 52 4.86 -7.95 10.54
N ASN A 53 4.47 -7.88 9.27
CA ASN A 53 4.11 -9.05 8.46
C ASN A 53 5.29 -9.63 7.65
N TYR A 54 6.32 -8.83 7.40
CA TYR A 54 7.54 -9.21 6.70
C TYR A 54 8.77 -8.72 7.48
N PRO A 55 9.01 -9.24 8.69
CA PRO A 55 10.25 -8.96 9.39
C PRO A 55 11.41 -9.48 8.53
N SER A 56 12.39 -8.61 8.23
CA SER A 56 13.64 -9.03 7.63
C SER A 56 14.26 -10.11 8.51
N ASN A 57 14.49 -11.30 7.96
CA ASN A 57 15.36 -12.30 8.58
C ASN A 57 16.78 -11.77 8.73
#